data_AF-E4WTC7-F1
#
_entry.id   AF-E4WTC7-F1
#
_cell.length_a   1.000
_cell.length_b   1.000
_cell.length_c   1.000
_cell.angle_alpha   90.00
_cell.angle_beta   90.00
_cell.angle_gamma   90.00
#
_symmetry.space_group_name_H-M   'P 1'
#
loop_
_entity.id
_entity.type
_entity.pdbx_description
1 polymer ?
#
loop_
_entity_poly.entity_id
_entity_poly.type
_entity_poly.pdbx_seq_one_letter_code
_entity_poly.pdbx_strand_id
1 'polypeptide(L)'
;MSWGLSSVFQWSSESIATSSTLLHVLGWGVPAIFTMIGVSKHEIQGDALIGICVLSNSDFSRWTMTLLPLAFCSIFGTLSFAIGLCALRKVKDTMKIDENSNKKLQVFVLRMTTFSLSILIPNFIQLILKFYEADHQSSWERKFYEENCDELIVPCPLTKLHAEAPSNGLIIFKYFVLLAPGLSPLVWIANSKTLKNLSWRSDNSATTSSSCIKSNLLEEKSSLAGDSRADSVEQPVTSSPQLDSRFVYV
;
A
#
# COMPACT_ATOMS: atom_id res chain seq x y z
N MET A 1 -2.12 4.48 -12.55
CA MET A 1 -1.69 5.67 -13.34
C MET A 1 -0.32 5.49 -13.99
N SER A 2 0.80 5.43 -13.26
CA SER A 2 2.16 5.40 -13.86
C SER A 2 2.37 4.26 -14.87
N TRP A 3 1.85 3.05 -14.58
CA TRP A 3 1.98 1.91 -15.48
C TRP A 3 1.16 2.03 -16.77
N GLY A 4 -0.09 2.48 -16.67
CA GLY A 4 -0.95 2.74 -17.83
C GLY A 4 -0.46 3.92 -18.68
N LEU A 5 -0.02 5.00 -18.03
CA LEU A 5 0.59 6.16 -18.71
C LEU A 5 1.90 5.77 -19.41
N SER A 6 2.77 4.99 -18.75
CA SER A 6 4.04 4.54 -19.33
C SER A 6 3.84 3.63 -20.56
N SER A 7 2.78 2.79 -20.55
CA SER A 7 2.46 1.92 -21.69
C SER A 7 1.77 2.66 -22.84
N VAL A 8 1.06 3.76 -22.57
CA VAL A 8 0.39 4.58 -23.60
C VAL A 8 1.32 5.60 -24.23
N PHE A 9 2.10 6.30 -23.42
CA PHE A 9 2.99 7.36 -23.89
C PHE A 9 4.37 6.85 -24.29
N GLN A 10 4.63 5.54 -24.17
CA GLN A 10 5.95 4.93 -24.40
C GLN A 10 7.09 5.71 -23.74
N TRP A 11 6.85 6.26 -22.54
CA TRP A 11 7.87 7.04 -21.86
C TRP A 11 9.08 6.13 -21.61
N SER A 12 10.18 6.43 -22.31
CA SER A 12 11.49 5.83 -22.00
C SER A 12 11.82 6.10 -20.54
N SER A 13 12.53 5.17 -19.89
CA SER A 13 12.95 5.31 -18.49
C SER A 13 13.65 6.64 -18.19
N GLU A 14 14.31 7.22 -19.20
CA GLU A 14 14.97 8.52 -19.15
C GLU A 14 13.96 9.70 -19.03
N SER A 15 12.80 9.60 -19.67
CA SER A 15 11.78 10.66 -19.65
C SER A 15 10.99 10.69 -18.33
N ILE A 16 10.84 9.52 -17.68
CA ILE A 16 10.26 9.41 -16.33
C ILE A 16 11.17 10.06 -15.28
N ALA A 17 12.49 9.87 -15.40
CA ALA A 17 13.46 10.47 -14.48
C ALA A 17 13.41 11.99 -14.52
N THR A 18 13.33 12.58 -15.73
CA THR A 18 13.26 14.04 -15.92
C THR A 18 11.94 14.64 -15.41
N SER A 19 10.85 13.87 -15.45
CA SER A 19 9.52 14.33 -14.99
C SER A 19 9.25 14.07 -13.51
N SER A 20 10.21 13.50 -12.76
CA SER A 20 10.04 13.11 -11.36
C SER A 20 9.62 14.28 -10.46
N THR A 21 10.25 15.45 -10.63
CA THR A 21 9.93 16.65 -9.85
C THR A 21 8.49 17.11 -10.06
N LEU A 22 7.99 17.07 -11.30
CA LEU A 22 6.60 17.44 -11.61
C LEU A 22 5.63 16.47 -10.94
N LEU A 23 5.88 15.17 -11.00
CA LEU A 23 5.04 14.16 -10.36
C LEU A 23 5.05 14.31 -8.83
N HIS A 24 6.18 14.69 -8.25
CA HIS A 24 6.28 14.96 -6.83
C HIS A 24 5.46 16.20 -6.45
N VAL A 25 5.63 17.32 -7.16
CA VAL A 25 4.85 18.54 -6.88
C VAL A 25 3.35 18.29 -7.05
N LEU A 26 2.92 17.57 -8.09
CA LEU A 26 1.50 17.25 -8.29
C LEU A 26 0.96 16.28 -7.23
N GLY A 27 1.71 15.24 -6.89
CA GLY A 27 1.30 14.22 -5.92
C GLY A 27 1.13 14.77 -4.50
N TRP A 28 1.93 15.77 -4.12
CA TRP A 28 1.88 16.38 -2.80
C TRP A 28 1.04 17.67 -2.79
N GLY A 29 1.13 18.45 -3.85
CA GLY A 29 0.43 19.72 -3.98
C GLY A 29 -1.08 19.55 -4.05
N VAL A 30 -1.58 18.57 -4.81
CA VAL A 30 -3.04 18.35 -4.92
C VAL A 30 -3.65 18.02 -3.55
N PRO A 31 -3.19 17.01 -2.79
CA PRO A 31 -3.69 16.76 -1.45
C PRO A 31 -3.55 17.97 -0.51
N ALA A 32 -2.41 18.67 -0.54
CA ALA A 32 -2.19 19.84 0.31
C ALA A 32 -3.20 20.96 0.05
N ILE A 33 -3.52 21.23 -1.22
CA ILE A 33 -4.54 22.22 -1.60
C ILE A 33 -5.92 21.79 -1.09
N PHE A 34 -6.30 20.52 -1.27
CA PHE A 34 -7.58 20.00 -0.76
C PHE A 34 -7.69 20.12 0.76
N THR A 35 -6.62 19.78 1.49
CA THR A 35 -6.56 19.95 2.95
C THR A 35 -6.66 21.43 3.35
N MET A 36 -5.95 22.33 2.67
CA MET A 36 -6.01 23.77 2.95
C MET A 36 -7.43 24.32 2.78
N ILE A 37 -8.13 23.91 1.73
CA ILE A 37 -9.53 24.31 1.50
C ILE A 37 -10.44 23.77 2.62
N GLY A 38 -10.28 22.50 2.99
CA GLY A 38 -11.06 21.87 4.07
C GLY A 38 -10.87 22.58 5.42
N VAL A 39 -9.63 22.91 5.78
CA VAL A 39 -9.33 23.65 7.02
C VAL A 39 -9.88 25.08 6.98
N SER A 40 -9.78 25.77 5.83
CA SER A 40 -10.27 27.15 5.67
C SER A 40 -11.79 27.26 5.84
N LYS A 41 -12.54 26.18 5.60
CA LYS A 41 -13.98 26.12 5.79
C LYS A 41 -14.40 25.86 7.24
N HIS A 42 -13.45 25.58 8.15
CA HIS A 42 -13.71 25.22 9.55
C HIS A 42 -14.72 24.07 9.74
N GLU A 43 -14.87 23.26 8.70
CA GLU A 43 -15.82 22.16 8.61
C GLU A 43 -15.09 20.87 9.00
N ILE A 44 -14.68 20.75 10.27
CA ILE A 44 -14.00 19.55 10.79
C ILE A 44 -14.82 19.00 11.97
N GLN A 45 -15.17 17.73 11.92
CA GLN A 45 -15.92 17.01 12.96
C GLN A 45 -15.12 15.80 13.45
N GLY A 46 -15.29 15.43 14.72
CA GLY A 46 -14.69 14.22 15.28
C GLY A 46 -15.55 12.99 14.97
N ASP A 47 -14.94 11.92 14.48
CA ASP A 47 -15.57 10.60 14.38
C ASP A 47 -15.32 9.84 15.69
N ALA A 48 -16.39 9.63 16.47
CA ALA A 48 -16.31 8.95 17.77
C ALA A 48 -15.91 7.48 17.68
N LEU A 49 -16.10 6.81 16.53
CA LEU A 49 -15.83 5.38 16.40
C LEU A 49 -14.34 5.06 16.29
N ILE A 50 -13.58 5.96 15.64
CA ILE A 50 -12.15 5.81 15.38
C ILE A 50 -11.30 6.88 16.09
N GLY A 51 -11.93 7.90 16.67
CA GLY A 51 -11.27 8.96 17.42
C GLY A 51 -10.43 9.92 16.56
N ILE A 52 -10.76 10.07 15.27
CA ILE A 52 -10.04 10.99 14.36
C ILE A 52 -10.91 12.17 13.95
N CYS A 53 -10.27 13.28 13.57
CA CYS A 53 -10.95 14.42 12.97
C CYS A 53 -11.12 14.21 11.47
N VAL A 54 -12.34 14.29 10.98
CA VAL A 54 -12.72 14.18 9.58
C VAL A 54 -13.39 15.46 9.09
N LEU A 55 -13.44 15.67 7.77
CA LEU A 55 -14.22 16.77 7.21
C LEU A 55 -15.71 16.60 7.60
N SER A 56 -16.34 17.71 7.94
CA SER A 56 -17.75 17.84 8.28
C SER A 56 -18.61 17.33 7.14
N ASN A 57 -19.74 16.73 7.51
CA ASN A 57 -20.68 16.14 6.58
C ASN A 57 -21.69 17.16 6.00
N SER A 58 -21.30 18.43 5.97
CA SER A 58 -22.01 19.52 5.27
C SER A 58 -22.20 19.16 3.80
N ASP A 59 -23.34 19.56 3.20
CA ASP A 59 -23.65 19.21 1.81
C ASP A 59 -22.54 19.65 0.86
N PHE A 60 -22.00 20.87 1.03
CA PHE A 60 -20.91 21.34 0.19
C PHE A 60 -19.64 20.49 0.33
N SER A 61 -19.18 20.22 1.56
CA SER A 61 -17.99 19.42 1.83
C SER A 61 -18.14 17.97 1.33
N ARG A 62 -19.30 17.36 1.55
CA ARG A 62 -19.59 15.99 1.11
C ARG A 62 -19.46 15.84 -0.40
N TRP A 63 -20.11 16.71 -1.16
CA TRP A 63 -20.12 16.62 -2.62
C TRP A 63 -18.79 17.07 -3.24
N THR A 64 -18.21 18.17 -2.77
CA THR A 64 -17.06 18.81 -3.44
C THR A 64 -15.69 18.37 -2.92
N MET A 65 -15.54 18.14 -1.61
CA MET A 65 -14.25 17.79 -1.00
C MET A 65 -14.05 16.28 -0.90
N THR A 66 -15.14 15.50 -0.80
CA THR A 66 -15.05 14.05 -0.62
C THR A 66 -15.44 13.28 -1.88
N LEU A 67 -16.67 13.47 -2.38
CA LEU A 67 -17.18 12.70 -3.53
C LEU A 67 -16.49 13.08 -4.84
N LEU A 68 -16.37 14.37 -5.15
CA LEU A 68 -15.81 14.82 -6.42
C LEU A 68 -14.35 14.34 -6.64
N PRO A 69 -13.42 14.47 -5.66
CA PRO A 69 -12.05 14.02 -5.85
C PRO A 69 -11.96 12.50 -5.91
N LEU A 70 -12.77 11.78 -5.12
CA LEU A 70 -12.80 10.32 -5.13
C LEU A 70 -13.34 9.79 -6.47
N ALA A 71 -14.43 10.37 -6.98
CA ALA A 71 -15.00 10.02 -8.27
C ALA A 71 -14.03 10.32 -9.41
N PHE A 72 -13.43 11.51 -9.41
CA PHE A 72 -12.44 11.90 -10.42
C PHE A 72 -11.23 10.95 -10.43
N CYS A 73 -10.65 10.67 -9.26
CA CYS A 73 -9.54 9.74 -9.11
C CYS A 73 -9.93 8.31 -9.54
N SER A 74 -11.14 7.85 -9.19
CA SER A 74 -11.63 6.52 -9.58
C SER A 74 -11.82 6.40 -11.09
N ILE A 75 -12.44 7.38 -11.74
CA ILE A 75 -12.63 7.43 -13.19
C ILE A 75 -11.28 7.47 -13.90
N PHE A 76 -10.40 8.41 -13.52
CA PHE A 76 -9.09 8.54 -14.14
C PHE A 76 -8.23 7.30 -13.93
N GLY A 77 -8.28 6.71 -12.74
CA GLY A 77 -7.64 5.44 -12.41
C GLY A 77 -8.09 4.32 -13.35
N THR A 78 -9.40 4.17 -13.53
CA THR A 78 -10.03 3.13 -14.35
C THR A 78 -9.75 3.30 -15.82
N LEU A 79 -9.86 4.53 -16.33
CA LEU A 79 -9.49 4.85 -17.71
C LEU A 79 -8.02 4.53 -17.96
N SER A 80 -7.11 4.97 -17.08
CA SER A 80 -5.67 4.69 -17.24
C SER A 80 -5.37 3.18 -17.21
N PHE A 81 -6.11 2.41 -16.41
CA PHE A 81 -5.98 0.95 -16.35
C PHE A 81 -6.50 0.27 -17.61
N ALA A 82 -7.70 0.64 -18.08
CA ALA A 82 -8.29 0.10 -19.29
C ALA A 82 -7.43 0.38 -20.52
N ILE A 83 -6.95 1.62 -20.68
CA ILE A 83 -6.07 1.98 -21.80
C ILE A 83 -4.74 1.21 -21.73
N GLY A 84 -4.14 1.07 -20.54
CA GLY A 84 -2.93 0.25 -20.34
C GLY A 84 -3.11 -1.21 -20.76
N LEU A 85 -4.25 -1.82 -20.39
CA LEU A 85 -4.58 -3.18 -20.83
C LEU A 85 -4.75 -3.29 -22.35
N CYS A 86 -5.45 -2.34 -22.98
CA CYS A 86 -5.64 -2.31 -24.43
C CYS A 86 -4.30 -2.13 -25.18
N ALA A 87 -3.42 -1.23 -24.72
CA ALA A 87 -2.11 -1.01 -25.31
C ALA A 87 -1.26 -2.28 -25.29
N LEU A 88 -1.26 -3.02 -24.17
CA LEU A 88 -0.53 -4.27 -24.04
C LEU A 88 -1.07 -5.38 -24.95
N ARG A 89 -2.40 -5.47 -25.12
CA ARG A 89 -3.00 -6.42 -26.08
C ARG A 89 -2.54 -6.10 -27.50
N LYS A 90 -2.58 -4.84 -27.92
CA LYS A 90 -2.15 -4.39 -29.26
C LYS A 90 -0.67 -4.70 -29.55
N VAL A 91 0.21 -4.46 -28.58
CA VAL A 91 1.65 -4.80 -28.72
C VAL A 91 1.85 -6.30 -28.89
N LYS A 92 1.12 -7.12 -28.12
CA LYS A 92 1.17 -8.59 -28.24
C LYS A 92 0.65 -9.09 -29.59
N ASP A 93 -0.40 -8.46 -30.14
CA ASP A 93 -0.95 -8.86 -31.43
C ASP A 93 -0.03 -8.49 -32.60
N THR A 94 0.74 -7.40 -32.46
CA THR A 94 1.61 -6.88 -33.54
C THR A 94 3.00 -7.51 -33.57
N MET A 95 3.54 -7.93 -32.42
CA MET A 95 4.90 -8.49 -32.33
C MET A 95 4.86 -9.99 -32.08
N LYS A 96 5.42 -10.78 -33.02
CA LYS A 96 5.75 -12.21 -32.81
C LYS A 96 6.92 -12.34 -31.81
N ILE A 97 6.68 -11.97 -30.56
CA ILE A 97 7.64 -12.03 -29.46
C ILE A 97 7.93 -13.50 -29.12
N ASP A 98 9.19 -13.84 -28.91
CA ASP A 98 9.65 -15.17 -28.50
C ASP A 98 8.88 -15.71 -27.29
N GLU A 99 8.51 -16.99 -27.32
CA GLU A 99 7.56 -17.62 -26.39
C GLU A 99 8.03 -17.52 -24.91
N ASN A 100 9.34 -17.58 -24.67
CA ASN A 100 9.91 -17.50 -23.32
C ASN A 100 9.89 -16.08 -22.75
N SER A 101 10.21 -15.08 -23.57
CA SER A 101 10.14 -13.67 -23.17
C SER A 101 8.69 -13.20 -22.95
N ASN A 102 7.74 -13.75 -23.72
CA ASN A 102 6.31 -13.51 -23.57
C ASN A 102 5.80 -14.00 -22.21
N LYS A 103 6.19 -15.21 -21.79
CA LYS A 103 5.80 -15.78 -20.47
C LYS A 103 6.29 -14.90 -19.32
N LYS A 104 7.52 -14.39 -19.37
CA LYS A 104 8.07 -13.50 -18.34
C LYS A 104 7.33 -12.16 -18.29
N LEU A 105 7.09 -11.54 -19.46
CA LEU A 105 6.33 -10.29 -19.56
C LEU A 105 4.91 -10.46 -19.05
N GLN A 106 4.22 -11.55 -19.42
CA GLN A 106 2.88 -11.84 -18.95
C GLN A 106 2.80 -11.99 -17.43
N VAL A 107 3.76 -12.68 -16.81
CA VAL A 107 3.81 -12.81 -15.34
C VAL A 107 4.01 -11.44 -14.67
N PHE A 108 4.89 -10.59 -15.22
CA PHE A 108 5.10 -9.24 -14.71
C PHE A 108 3.85 -8.35 -14.84
N VAL A 109 3.22 -8.36 -16.02
CA VAL A 109 1.98 -7.63 -16.30
C VAL A 109 0.88 -8.11 -15.38
N LEU A 110 0.66 -9.42 -15.28
CA LEU A 110 -0.37 -10.02 -14.42
C LEU A 110 -0.18 -9.56 -12.98
N ARG A 111 1.05 -9.63 -12.46
CA ARG A 111 1.40 -9.15 -11.13
C ARG A 111 0.95 -7.70 -10.93
N MET A 112 1.44 -6.77 -11.77
CA MET A 112 1.11 -5.33 -11.69
C MET A 112 -0.39 -5.04 -11.84
N THR A 113 -1.08 -5.79 -12.69
CA THR A 113 -2.53 -5.64 -12.88
C THR A 113 -3.32 -6.12 -11.67
N THR A 114 -2.92 -7.23 -11.04
CA THR A 114 -3.56 -7.72 -9.81
C THR A 114 -3.46 -6.69 -8.70
N PHE A 115 -2.27 -6.09 -8.50
CA PHE A 115 -2.09 -5.03 -7.49
C PHE A 115 -2.94 -3.80 -7.77
N SER A 116 -2.97 -3.36 -9.03
CA SER A 116 -3.78 -2.21 -9.43
C SER A 116 -5.26 -2.47 -9.19
N LEU A 117 -5.74 -3.68 -9.53
CA LEU A 117 -7.14 -4.06 -9.35
C LEU A 117 -7.52 -4.18 -7.87
N SER A 118 -6.63 -4.72 -7.02
CA SER A 118 -6.83 -4.77 -5.56
C SER A 118 -7.00 -3.40 -4.91
N ILE A 119 -6.51 -2.33 -5.55
CA ILE A 119 -6.69 -0.94 -5.09
C ILE A 119 -7.92 -0.31 -5.74
N LEU A 120 -8.19 -0.59 -7.02
CA LEU A 120 -9.34 -0.03 -7.74
C LEU A 120 -10.67 -0.53 -7.14
N ILE A 121 -10.80 -1.83 -6.86
CA ILE A 121 -12.03 -2.43 -6.31
C ILE A 121 -12.48 -1.72 -5.02
N PRO A 122 -11.66 -1.61 -3.96
CA PRO A 122 -12.07 -0.93 -2.73
C PRO A 122 -12.33 0.57 -2.93
N ASN A 123 -11.65 1.23 -3.87
CA ASN A 123 -11.95 2.64 -4.20
C ASN A 123 -13.35 2.78 -4.84
N PHE A 124 -13.74 1.87 -5.73
CA PHE A 124 -15.09 1.84 -6.30
C PHE A 124 -16.15 1.55 -5.25
N ILE A 125 -15.91 0.58 -4.37
CA ILE A 125 -16.84 0.26 -3.29
C ILE A 125 -16.99 1.47 -2.35
N GLN A 126 -15.90 2.16 -2.00
CA GLN A 126 -15.96 3.40 -1.22
C GLN A 126 -16.80 4.48 -1.91
N LEU A 127 -16.65 4.67 -3.22
CA LEU A 127 -17.44 5.64 -3.97
C LEU A 127 -18.94 5.33 -3.88
N ILE A 128 -19.32 4.07 -4.06
CA ILE A 128 -20.73 3.62 -3.96
C ILE A 128 -21.26 3.81 -2.55
N LEU A 129 -20.50 3.39 -1.52
CA LEU A 129 -20.89 3.54 -0.12
C LEU A 129 -21.05 5.01 0.28
N LYS A 130 -20.16 5.89 -0.21
CA LYS A 130 -20.23 7.33 0.05
C LYS A 130 -21.42 7.99 -0.64
N PHE A 131 -21.77 7.53 -1.85
CA PHE A 131 -22.98 7.97 -2.52
C PHE A 131 -24.24 7.51 -1.78
N TYR A 132 -24.25 6.27 -1.32
CA TYR A 132 -25.34 5.72 -0.51
C TYR A 132 -25.53 6.46 0.82
N GLU A 133 -24.42 6.72 1.53
CA GLU A 133 -24.39 7.54 2.76
C GLU A 133 -24.90 8.96 2.46
N ALA A 134 -24.50 9.57 1.35
CA ALA A 134 -24.95 10.91 0.98
C ALA A 134 -26.48 11.00 0.78
N ASP A 135 -27.10 9.98 0.19
CA ASP A 135 -28.54 9.92 -0.07
C ASP A 135 -29.35 9.68 1.22
N HIS A 136 -28.90 8.74 2.06
CA HIS A 136 -29.63 8.33 3.27
C HIS A 136 -29.35 9.19 4.51
N GLN A 137 -28.32 10.04 4.47
CA GLN A 137 -27.91 10.85 5.61
C GLN A 137 -29.01 11.75 6.16
N SER A 138 -29.82 12.37 5.30
CA SER A 138 -30.92 13.23 5.76
C SER A 138 -31.93 12.47 6.64
N SER A 139 -32.19 11.21 6.31
CA SER A 139 -33.05 10.31 7.08
C SER A 139 -32.38 9.89 8.39
N TRP A 140 -31.09 9.54 8.33
CA TRP A 140 -30.30 9.11 9.49
C TRP A 140 -30.12 10.23 10.53
N GLU A 141 -29.84 11.45 10.08
CA GLU A 141 -29.76 12.63 10.95
C GLU A 141 -31.08 12.89 11.64
N ARG A 142 -32.19 12.88 10.89
CA ARG A 142 -33.53 13.06 11.47
C ARG A 142 -33.81 12.02 12.55
N LYS A 143 -33.52 10.75 12.28
CA LYS A 143 -33.71 9.69 13.28
C LYS A 143 -32.84 9.90 14.52
N PHE A 144 -31.58 10.29 14.32
CA PHE A 144 -30.66 10.58 15.42
C PHE A 144 -31.21 11.69 16.32
N TYR A 145 -31.71 12.80 15.74
CA TYR A 145 -32.34 13.86 16.52
C TYR A 145 -33.62 13.39 17.23
N GLU A 146 -34.44 12.55 16.59
CA GLU A 146 -35.64 11.98 17.21
C GLU A 146 -35.33 11.09 18.42
N GLU A 147 -34.24 10.32 18.37
CA GLU A 147 -33.86 9.40 19.45
C GLU A 147 -33.10 10.10 20.59
N ASN A 148 -32.39 11.20 20.30
CA ASN A 148 -31.52 11.89 21.26
C ASN A 148 -32.02 13.29 21.64
N CYS A 149 -33.27 13.65 21.31
CA CYS A 149 -33.80 15.00 21.55
C CYS A 149 -33.76 15.44 23.02
N ASP A 150 -33.98 14.49 23.95
CA ASP A 150 -33.92 14.73 25.39
C ASP A 150 -32.50 15.10 25.87
N GLU A 151 -31.47 14.44 25.32
CA GLU A 151 -30.07 14.69 25.66
C GLU A 151 -29.53 15.97 25.00
N LEU A 152 -29.99 16.26 23.78
CA LEU A 152 -29.59 17.45 23.02
C LEU A 152 -30.35 18.73 23.45
N ILE A 153 -31.34 18.63 24.34
CA ILE A 153 -32.17 19.77 24.79
C ILE A 153 -32.84 20.47 23.59
N VAL A 154 -33.29 19.68 22.61
CA VAL A 154 -34.03 20.15 21.43
C VAL A 154 -35.49 19.70 21.51
N PRO A 155 -36.46 20.46 20.97
CA PRO A 155 -37.86 20.07 21.04
C PRO A 155 -38.11 18.76 20.29
N CYS A 156 -38.50 17.71 21.02
CA CYS A 156 -38.84 16.41 20.44
C CYS A 156 -40.10 16.50 19.55
N PRO A 157 -40.09 15.94 18.33
CA PRO A 157 -41.27 15.91 17.50
C PRO A 157 -42.36 15.01 18.12
N LEU A 158 -43.60 15.49 18.13
CA LEU A 158 -44.76 14.77 18.68
C LEU A 158 -45.13 13.52 17.86
N THR A 159 -44.77 13.48 16.59
CA THR A 159 -45.01 12.36 15.69
C THR A 159 -43.68 11.72 15.32
N LYS A 160 -43.47 10.47 15.73
CA LYS A 160 -42.32 9.69 15.29
C LYS A 160 -42.49 9.37 13.80
N LEU A 161 -41.62 9.90 12.96
CA LEU A 161 -41.62 9.56 11.56
C LEU A 161 -40.84 8.24 11.39
N HIS A 162 -41.23 7.41 10.42
CA HIS A 162 -40.45 6.22 10.09
C HIS A 162 -39.15 6.65 9.38
N ALA A 163 -38.14 7.03 10.16
CA ALA A 163 -36.77 7.23 9.70
C ALA A 163 -35.95 5.96 9.97
N GLU A 164 -35.10 5.60 9.01
CA GLU A 164 -34.27 4.40 9.09
C GLU A 164 -32.93 4.73 9.76
N ALA A 165 -32.35 3.78 10.49
CA ALA A 165 -31.02 3.96 11.10
C ALA A 165 -29.96 3.33 10.19
N PRO A 166 -28.71 3.82 10.17
CA PRO A 166 -27.64 3.11 9.51
C PRO A 166 -27.43 1.75 10.19
N SER A 167 -27.31 0.68 9.40
CA SER A 167 -27.00 -0.64 9.94
C SER A 167 -25.56 -0.71 10.43
N ASN A 168 -25.33 -1.34 11.59
CA ASN A 168 -23.98 -1.52 12.15
C ASN A 168 -23.04 -2.24 11.17
N GLY A 169 -23.59 -3.17 10.37
CA GLY A 169 -22.84 -3.88 9.33
C GLY A 169 -22.29 -2.94 8.25
N LEU A 170 -23.08 -1.95 7.81
CA LEU A 170 -22.63 -0.98 6.81
C LEU A 170 -21.48 -0.11 7.35
N ILE A 171 -21.58 0.30 8.61
CA ILE A 171 -20.55 1.08 9.29
C ILE A 171 -19.24 0.29 9.35
N ILE A 172 -19.27 -0.95 9.86
CA ILE A 172 -18.07 -1.80 9.95
C ILE A 172 -17.48 -2.08 8.56
N PHE A 173 -18.34 -2.38 7.57
CA PHE A 173 -17.92 -2.62 6.20
C PHE A 173 -17.22 -1.41 5.58
N LYS A 174 -17.73 -0.18 5.82
CA LYS A 174 -17.08 1.07 5.37
C LYS A 174 -15.62 1.15 5.80
N TYR A 175 -15.33 0.91 7.08
CA TYR A 175 -13.96 0.97 7.60
C TYR A 175 -13.09 -0.18 7.12
N PHE A 176 -13.66 -1.37 6.94
CA PHE A 176 -12.94 -2.51 6.34
C PHE A 176 -12.49 -2.20 4.90
N VAL A 177 -13.39 -1.64 4.09
CA VAL A 177 -13.08 -1.25 2.70
C VAL A 177 -12.06 -0.11 2.67
N LEU A 178 -12.13 0.84 3.62
CA LEU A 178 -11.14 1.91 3.75
C LEU A 178 -9.73 1.38 4.06
N LEU A 179 -9.63 0.29 4.84
CA LEU A 179 -8.35 -0.33 5.19
C LEU A 179 -7.75 -1.16 4.04
N ALA A 180 -8.58 -1.74 3.17
CA ALA A 180 -8.16 -2.69 2.14
C ALA A 180 -7.03 -2.18 1.18
N PRO A 181 -7.04 -0.93 0.68
CA PRO A 181 -5.93 -0.39 -0.11
C PRO A 181 -4.59 -0.41 0.65
N GLY A 182 -4.61 -0.21 1.97
CA GLY A 182 -3.41 -0.23 2.82
C GLY A 182 -2.82 -1.63 2.99
N LEU A 183 -3.62 -2.68 2.82
CA LEU A 183 -3.16 -4.08 2.86
C LEU A 183 -2.63 -4.57 1.52
N SER A 184 -2.95 -3.88 0.42
CA SER A 184 -2.54 -4.29 -0.93
C SER A 184 -1.02 -4.42 -1.11
N PRO A 185 -0.16 -3.54 -0.54
CA PRO A 185 1.29 -3.70 -0.59
C PRO A 185 1.80 -4.93 0.17
N LEU A 186 1.11 -5.36 1.24
CA LEU A 186 1.47 -6.57 1.99
C LEU A 186 1.26 -7.82 1.12
N VAL A 187 0.14 -7.86 0.39
CA VAL A 187 -0.14 -8.93 -0.59
C VAL A 187 0.90 -8.95 -1.71
N TRP A 188 1.36 -7.78 -2.17
CA TRP A 188 2.41 -7.68 -3.19
C TRP A 188 3.75 -8.29 -2.74
N ILE A 189 4.13 -8.06 -1.48
CA ILE A 189 5.40 -8.52 -0.90
C ILE A 189 5.33 -10.00 -0.52
N ALA A 190 4.15 -10.52 -0.19
CA ALA A 190 3.87 -11.93 0.09
C ALA A 190 3.95 -12.83 -1.16
N ASN A 191 5.05 -12.76 -1.91
CA ASN A 191 5.32 -13.71 -2.98
C ASN A 191 5.66 -15.08 -2.36
N SER A 192 5.35 -16.16 -3.08
CA SER A 192 5.70 -17.55 -2.73
C SER A 192 7.16 -17.73 -2.28
N LYS A 193 8.09 -16.90 -2.79
CA LYS A 193 9.49 -16.87 -2.37
C LYS A 193 9.69 -16.33 -0.95
N THR A 194 8.92 -15.30 -0.56
CA THR A 194 8.90 -14.72 0.78
C THR A 194 8.29 -15.71 1.77
N LEU A 195 7.19 -16.38 1.40
CA LEU A 195 6.57 -17.42 2.25
C LEU A 195 7.48 -18.64 2.42
N LYS A 196 8.21 -19.06 1.38
CA LYS A 196 9.21 -20.13 1.47
C LYS A 196 10.39 -19.74 2.37
N ASN A 197 10.90 -18.51 2.28
CA ASN A 197 11.97 -18.02 3.16
C ASN A 197 11.49 -17.90 4.63
N LEU A 198 10.27 -17.39 4.84
CA LEU A 198 9.67 -17.27 6.18
C LEU A 198 9.36 -18.65 6.79
N SER A 199 8.88 -19.60 5.98
CA SER A 199 8.69 -21.01 6.36
C SER A 199 10.02 -21.66 6.77
N TRP A 200 11.09 -21.46 5.98
CA TRP A 200 12.42 -22.01 6.30
C TRP A 200 13.03 -21.37 7.56
N ARG A 201 12.76 -20.08 7.80
CA ARG A 201 13.17 -19.37 9.02
C ARG A 201 12.37 -19.81 10.26
N SER A 202 11.10 -20.16 10.09
CA SER A 202 10.26 -20.75 11.15
C SER A 202 10.72 -22.17 11.51
N ASP A 203 11.06 -23.00 10.53
CA ASP A 203 11.58 -24.35 10.77
C ASP A 203 12.98 -24.34 11.42
N ASN A 204 13.84 -23.37 11.06
CA ASN A 204 15.15 -23.21 11.69
C ASN A 204 15.11 -22.61 13.10
N SER A 205 14.03 -21.91 13.48
CA SER A 205 13.80 -21.50 14.88
C SER A 205 13.28 -22.63 15.77
N ALA A 206 12.77 -23.73 15.19
CA ALA A 206 12.40 -24.94 15.93
C ALA A 206 13.57 -25.94 16.07
N THR A 207 14.67 -25.78 15.31
CA THR A 207 15.85 -26.67 15.35
C THR A 207 17.12 -26.04 15.92
N THR A 208 17.09 -24.77 16.33
CA THR A 208 18.19 -24.12 17.06
C THR A 208 18.08 -24.24 18.59
N SER A 209 17.54 -25.36 19.09
CA SER A 209 17.71 -25.74 20.51
C SER A 209 18.51 -27.03 20.71
N SER A 210 18.65 -27.89 19.69
CA SER A 210 19.37 -29.17 19.85
C SER A 210 20.81 -29.17 19.35
N SER A 211 21.21 -28.24 18.47
CA SER A 211 22.57 -28.23 17.91
C SER A 211 23.61 -27.48 18.78
N CYS A 212 23.17 -26.61 19.70
CA CYS A 212 24.08 -25.81 20.54
C CYS A 212 24.58 -26.53 21.80
N ILE A 213 23.90 -27.60 22.23
CA ILE A 213 24.36 -28.42 23.37
C ILE A 213 25.48 -29.40 22.94
N LYS A 214 25.51 -29.80 21.67
CA LYS A 214 26.47 -30.83 21.21
C LYS A 214 27.88 -30.29 20.98
N SER A 215 28.06 -28.99 20.70
CA SER A 215 29.38 -28.38 20.55
C SER A 215 30.08 -28.18 21.90
N ASN A 216 29.34 -27.78 22.95
CA ASN A 216 29.91 -27.56 24.28
C ASN A 216 30.36 -28.86 24.98
N LEU A 217 29.67 -29.99 24.73
CA LEU A 217 30.07 -31.30 25.29
C LEU A 217 31.29 -31.93 24.60
N LEU A 218 31.62 -31.50 23.37
CA LEU A 218 32.80 -31.98 22.65
C LEU A 218 34.05 -31.15 22.95
N GLU A 219 33.88 -29.89 23.35
CA GLU A 219 34.98 -28.98 23.76
C GLU A 219 35.49 -29.29 25.18
N GLU A 220 34.62 -29.78 26.08
CA GLU A 220 35.05 -30.21 27.43
C GLU A 220 35.84 -31.53 27.43
N LYS A 221 35.61 -32.41 26.44
CA LYS A 221 36.36 -33.68 26.32
C LYS A 221 37.73 -33.55 25.65
N SER A 222 37.95 -32.54 24.82
CA SER A 222 39.23 -32.34 24.12
C SER A 222 40.27 -31.57 24.96
N SER A 223 39.82 -30.74 25.91
CA SER A 223 40.69 -29.94 26.77
C SER A 223 41.38 -30.74 27.90
N LEU A 224 40.94 -31.97 28.18
CA LEU A 224 41.54 -32.88 29.17
C LEU A 224 42.59 -33.84 28.59
N ALA A 225 42.84 -33.85 27.27
CA ALA A 225 43.64 -34.89 26.61
C ALA A 225 44.91 -34.39 25.87
N GLY A 226 45.29 -33.12 26.01
CA GLY A 226 46.31 -32.50 25.16
C GLY A 226 47.39 -31.70 25.90
N ASP A 227 47.85 -32.14 27.07
CA ASP A 227 49.05 -31.59 27.70
C ASP A 227 50.24 -32.53 27.48
N SER A 228 51.01 -32.27 26.42
CA SER A 228 52.44 -32.60 26.35
C SER A 228 53.04 -32.15 25.02
N ARG A 229 54.11 -31.37 25.17
CA ARG A 229 55.33 -31.36 24.33
C ARG A 229 55.56 -30.10 23.46
N ALA A 230 56.58 -29.38 23.91
CA ALA A 230 57.35 -28.29 23.30
C ALA A 230 57.93 -28.64 21.91
N ASP A 231 58.19 -27.66 21.04
CA ASP A 231 59.42 -26.82 20.99
C ASP A 231 59.56 -26.11 19.63
N SER A 232 60.09 -24.86 19.65
CA SER A 232 60.98 -24.21 18.65
C SER A 232 60.42 -23.87 17.22
N VAL A 233 60.78 -22.81 16.45
CA VAL A 233 61.76 -21.70 16.49
C VAL A 233 61.49 -20.74 15.28
N GLU A 234 61.88 -19.46 15.42
CA GLU A 234 62.23 -18.37 14.44
C GLU A 234 61.27 -17.63 13.47
N GLN A 235 61.48 -16.29 13.42
CA GLN A 235 60.91 -15.22 12.58
C GLN A 235 61.91 -14.80 11.44
N PRO A 236 61.88 -13.59 10.82
CA PRO A 236 60.91 -12.86 9.95
C PRO A 236 61.57 -12.44 8.59
N VAL A 237 60.93 -11.61 7.74
CA VAL A 237 61.51 -10.42 7.00
C VAL A 237 60.54 -9.83 5.93
N THR A 238 60.75 -8.55 5.70
CA THR A 238 60.00 -7.41 5.10
C THR A 238 59.91 -7.28 3.56
N SER A 239 58.95 -6.47 3.06
CA SER A 239 59.17 -5.20 2.28
C SER A 239 58.14 -4.93 1.14
N SER A 240 57.70 -3.67 1.02
CA SER A 240 56.98 -3.02 -0.13
C SER A 240 58.02 -2.32 -1.06
N PRO A 241 57.70 -1.42 -2.07
CA PRO A 241 56.45 -0.97 -2.75
C PRO A 241 56.58 -0.80 -4.31
N GLN A 242 55.64 -0.06 -4.95
CA GLN A 242 55.64 0.59 -6.31
C GLN A 242 55.17 -0.26 -7.52
N LEU A 243 54.54 0.24 -8.62
CA LEU A 243 54.04 1.55 -9.08
C LEU A 243 53.01 1.35 -10.23
N ASP A 244 52.00 2.23 -10.28
CA ASP A 244 51.38 2.92 -11.45
C ASP A 244 50.86 2.20 -12.73
N SER A 245 49.76 2.81 -13.22
CA SER A 245 49.48 3.20 -14.62
C SER A 245 48.30 2.54 -15.36
N ARG A 246 47.24 3.37 -15.49
CA ARG A 246 46.35 3.58 -16.68
C ARG A 246 45.20 2.59 -16.93
N PHE A 247 44.03 2.94 -17.49
CA PHE A 247 43.37 4.19 -17.93
C PHE A 247 41.87 3.85 -18.13
N VAL A 248 40.99 4.81 -17.82
CA VAL A 248 39.77 5.23 -18.57
C VAL A 248 38.73 4.17 -18.99
N TYR A 249 37.55 4.28 -18.37
CA TYR A 249 36.28 3.73 -18.87
C TYR A 249 35.53 4.79 -19.68
N VAL A 250 35.05 4.38 -20.86
CA VAL A 250 33.91 4.97 -21.59
C VAL A 250 32.64 4.31 -21.06
#